data_AF-U6EC00-F1
#
_entry.id   AF-U6EC00-F1
#
_cell.length_a   1.000
_cell.length_b   1.000
_cell.length_c   1.000
_cell.angle_alpha   90.00
_cell.angle_beta   90.00
_cell.angle_gamma   90.00
#
_symmetry.space_group_name_H-M   'P 1'
#
loop_
_entity.id
_entity.type
_entity.pdbx_description
1 polymer ?
#
loop_
_entity_poly.entity_id
_entity_poly.type
_entity_poly.pdbx_seq_one_letter_code
_entity_poly.pdbx_strand_id
1 'polypeptide(L)'
;MAEWKIIGLSGLLNAAITILLIILYYPLFFLGPLIGGFLASYRSAKYEDYTEMDVKDGAIVGVISGIIGGLIITLILITEFEAVTSLINLITLNVDLIPGDSVAIAAYIILQLSMIISITLGAIGGVMGIHAKNE
;
A
#
# COMPACT_ATOMS: atom_id res chain seq x y z
N MET A 1 -16.43 12.71 8.59
CA MET A 1 -15.03 13.08 8.95
C MET A 1 -14.32 11.99 9.74
N ALA A 2 -15.02 11.26 10.62
CA ALA A 2 -14.42 10.17 11.38
C ALA A 2 -13.99 9.00 10.48
N GLU A 3 -14.75 8.76 9.41
CA GLU A 3 -14.56 7.72 8.41
C GLU A 3 -13.24 7.94 7.66
N TRP A 4 -13.02 9.14 7.12
CA TRP A 4 -11.74 9.50 6.48
C TRP A 4 -10.53 9.37 7.41
N LYS A 5 -10.69 9.61 8.72
CA LYS A 5 -9.62 9.36 9.70
C LYS A 5 -9.32 7.88 9.84
N ILE A 6 -10.35 7.03 9.88
CA ILE A 6 -10.20 5.57 9.96
C ILE A 6 -9.50 5.05 8.71
N ILE A 7 -9.92 5.50 7.52
CA ILE A 7 -9.33 5.10 6.24
C ILE A 7 -7.86 5.53 6.18
N GLY A 8 -7.56 6.79 6.53
CA GLY A 8 -6.19 7.30 6.56
C GLY A 8 -5.30 6.56 7.56
N LEU A 9 -5.79 6.29 8.78
CA LEU A 9 -5.05 5.53 9.79
C LEU A 9 -4.79 4.09 9.33
N SER A 10 -5.76 3.48 8.66
CA SER A 10 -5.62 2.12 8.13
C SER A 10 -4.59 2.07 6.98
N GLY A 11 -4.52 3.12 6.15
CA GLY A 11 -3.47 3.28 5.15
C GLY A 11 -2.09 3.48 5.77
N LEU A 12 -1.99 4.22 6.87
CA LEU A 12 -0.74 4.34 7.64
C LEU A 12 -0.31 2.99 8.24
N LEU A 13 -1.24 2.22 8.80
CA LEU A 13 -0.96 0.89 9.32
C LEU A 13 -0.54 -0.09 8.21
N ASN A 14 -1.17 -0.01 7.03
CA ASN A 14 -0.71 -0.73 5.84
C ASN A 14 0.79 -0.47 5.63
N ALA A 15 1.20 0.80 5.52
CA ALA A 15 2.58 1.15 5.29
C ALA A 15 3.52 0.66 6.41
N ALA A 16 3.16 0.93 7.67
CA ALA A 16 3.98 0.55 8.82
C ALA A 16 4.19 -0.97 8.91
N ILE A 17 3.12 -1.75 8.76
CA ILE A 17 3.19 -3.22 8.77
C ILE A 17 4.01 -3.71 7.57
N THR A 18 3.79 -3.16 6.38
CA THR A 18 4.54 -3.54 5.18
C THR A 18 6.03 -3.36 5.39
N ILE A 19 6.48 -2.18 5.83
CA ILE A 19 7.90 -1.89 6.05
C ILE A 19 8.48 -2.81 7.12
N LEU A 20 7.78 -3.00 8.24
CA LEU A 20 8.21 -3.90 9.31
C LEU A 20 8.38 -5.34 8.81
N LEU A 21 7.44 -5.83 8.00
CA LEU A 21 7.50 -7.18 7.43
C LEU A 21 8.56 -7.31 6.34
N ILE A 22 8.84 -6.26 5.56
CA ILE A 22 9.99 -6.23 4.63
C ILE A 22 11.29 -6.44 5.41
N ILE A 23 11.46 -5.74 6.54
CA ILE A 23 12.69 -5.78 7.35
C ILE A 23 12.83 -7.12 8.08
N LEU A 24 11.75 -7.64 8.67
CA LEU A 24 11.82 -8.76 9.60
C LEU A 24 11.47 -10.13 8.98
N TYR A 25 10.56 -10.17 8.00
CA TYR A 25 9.92 -11.41 7.55
C TYR A 25 9.64 -11.43 6.04
N TYR A 26 10.59 -11.03 5.20
CA TYR A 26 10.44 -11.14 3.75
C TYR A 26 10.15 -12.62 3.36
N PRO A 27 9.09 -12.93 2.58
CA PRO A 27 8.31 -12.02 1.71
C PRO A 27 6.92 -11.62 2.24
N LEU A 28 6.63 -11.66 3.55
CA LEU A 28 5.29 -11.44 4.11
C LEU A 28 4.76 -9.99 4.00
N PHE A 29 5.44 -9.09 3.31
CA PHE A 29 5.08 -7.67 3.17
C PHE A 29 3.66 -7.44 2.63
N PHE A 30 3.13 -8.38 1.85
CA PHE A 30 1.77 -8.35 1.29
C PHE A 30 0.66 -8.33 2.36
N LEU A 31 0.96 -8.70 3.61
CA LEU A 31 -0.02 -8.65 4.70
C LEU A 31 -0.34 -7.21 5.12
N GLY A 32 0.58 -6.25 4.95
CA GLY A 32 0.32 -4.86 5.30
C GLY A 32 -0.89 -4.28 4.55
N PRO A 33 -0.94 -4.33 3.21
CA PRO A 33 -2.09 -3.85 2.46
C PRO A 33 -3.38 -4.61 2.75
N LEU A 34 -3.31 -5.93 2.92
CA LEU A 34 -4.47 -6.75 3.30
C LEU A 34 -5.07 -6.29 4.63
N ILE A 35 -4.23 -6.14 5.67
CA ILE A 35 -4.67 -5.72 7.01
C ILE A 35 -5.18 -4.28 6.98
N GLY A 36 -4.50 -3.36 6.28
CA GLY A 36 -4.97 -1.98 6.17
C GLY A 36 -6.27 -1.85 5.40
N GLY A 37 -6.50 -2.64 4.35
CA GLY A 37 -7.79 -2.69 3.66
C GLY A 37 -8.90 -3.24 4.55
N PHE A 38 -8.61 -4.32 5.27
CA PHE A 38 -9.52 -4.95 6.24
C PHE A 38 -9.94 -3.98 7.33
N LEU A 39 -8.98 -3.33 7.99
CA LEU A 39 -9.26 -2.39 9.07
C LEU A 39 -10.05 -1.18 8.58
N ALA A 40 -9.74 -0.67 7.39
CA ALA A 40 -10.46 0.45 6.80
C ALA A 40 -11.95 0.14 6.65
N SER A 41 -12.30 -1.05 6.18
CA SER A 41 -13.70 -1.42 5.92
C SER A 41 -14.42 -1.94 7.15
N TYR A 42 -13.76 -2.75 7.98
CA TYR A 42 -14.34 -3.30 9.20
C TYR A 42 -14.69 -2.22 10.23
N ARG A 43 -13.82 -1.20 10.38
CA ARG A 43 -14.02 -0.12 11.36
C ARG A 43 -14.86 1.03 10.82
N SER A 44 -15.02 1.14 9.51
CA SER A 44 -15.90 2.16 8.94
C SER A 44 -17.36 1.78 9.16
N ALA A 45 -18.13 2.69 9.75
CA ALA A 45 -19.56 2.49 9.96
C ALA A 45 -20.35 2.73 8.68
N LYS A 46 -19.91 3.72 7.89
CA LYS A 46 -20.54 4.19 6.65
C LYS A 46 -19.47 4.70 5.68
N TYR A 47 -19.80 4.74 4.41
CA TYR A 47 -19.02 5.40 3.36
C TYR A 47 -19.97 6.32 2.57
N GLU A 48 -19.57 7.57 2.33
CA GLU A 48 -20.44 8.63 1.80
C GLU A 48 -21.76 8.81 2.60
N ASP A 49 -22.87 9.17 1.95
CA ASP A 49 -24.18 9.40 2.57
C ASP A 49 -25.03 8.13 2.71
N TYR A 50 -24.44 6.96 2.45
CA TYR A 50 -25.12 5.68 2.60
C TYR A 50 -25.22 5.27 4.07
N THR A 51 -26.36 4.67 4.43
CA THR A 51 -26.66 4.26 5.81
C THR A 51 -25.84 3.06 6.27
N GLU A 52 -25.44 2.18 5.35
CA GLU A 52 -24.66 0.97 5.62
C GLU A 52 -23.63 0.77 4.50
N MET A 53 -22.54 0.06 4.80
CA MET A 53 -21.52 -0.32 3.81
C MET A 53 -21.80 -1.71 3.26
N ASP A 54 -21.86 -1.83 1.95
CA ASP A 54 -21.89 -3.11 1.27
C ASP A 54 -20.48 -3.61 0.90
N VAL A 55 -20.40 -4.78 0.25
CA VAL A 55 -19.12 -5.38 -0.18
C VAL A 55 -18.35 -4.49 -1.16
N LYS A 56 -19.06 -3.77 -2.03
CA LYS A 56 -18.48 -2.87 -3.02
C LYS A 56 -17.88 -1.65 -2.31
N ASP A 57 -18.58 -1.08 -1.34
CA ASP A 57 -18.09 0.03 -0.52
C ASP A 57 -16.85 -0.39 0.28
N GLY A 58 -16.86 -1.60 0.85
CA GLY A 58 -15.68 -2.20 1.48
C GLY A 58 -14.49 -2.29 0.54
N ALA A 59 -14.70 -2.77 -0.69
CA ALA A 59 -13.63 -2.81 -1.69
C ALA A 59 -13.07 -1.41 -1.99
N ILE A 60 -13.95 -0.42 -2.17
CA ILE A 60 -13.56 0.98 -2.46
C ILE A 60 -12.76 1.58 -1.29
N VAL A 61 -13.26 1.43 -0.06
CA VAL A 61 -12.60 1.91 1.15
C VAL A 61 -11.23 1.22 1.33
N GLY A 62 -11.17 -0.07 1.04
CA GLY A 62 -9.93 -0.85 1.00
C GLY A 62 -8.95 -0.33 -0.04
N VAL A 63 -9.41 0.01 -1.25
CA VAL A 63 -8.60 0.64 -2.30
C VAL A 63 -8.02 1.97 -1.83
N ILE A 64 -8.83 2.84 -1.22
CA ILE A 64 -8.37 4.15 -0.75
C ILE A 64 -7.29 4.00 0.34
N SER A 65 -7.50 3.09 1.28
CA SER A 65 -6.49 2.72 2.28
C SER A 65 -5.21 2.17 1.62
N GLY A 66 -5.37 1.34 0.59
CA GLY A 66 -4.30 0.81 -0.25
C GLY A 66 -3.50 1.89 -0.98
N ILE A 67 -4.17 2.89 -1.56
CA ILE A 67 -3.54 4.05 -2.22
C ILE A 67 -2.71 4.83 -1.20
N ILE A 68 -3.30 5.16 -0.05
CA ILE A 68 -2.60 5.94 0.99
C ILE A 68 -1.37 5.19 1.47
N GLY A 69 -1.51 3.90 1.82
CA GLY A 69 -0.39 3.09 2.26
C GLY A 69 0.66 2.89 1.18
N GLY A 70 0.26 2.61 -0.07
CA GLY A 70 1.16 2.44 -1.22
C GLY A 70 1.98 3.69 -1.51
N LEU A 71 1.38 4.87 -1.44
CA LEU A 71 2.11 6.14 -1.58
C LEU A 71 3.11 6.34 -0.44
N ILE A 72 2.72 6.07 0.82
CA ILE A 72 3.63 6.20 1.97
C ILE A 72 4.80 5.21 1.83
N ILE A 73 4.54 3.95 1.51
CA ILE A 73 5.57 2.93 1.25
C ILE A 73 6.52 3.40 0.16
N THR A 74 5.98 3.93 -0.94
CA THR A 74 6.79 4.45 -2.04
C THR A 74 7.70 5.58 -1.58
N LEU A 75 7.17 6.55 -0.84
CA LEU A 75 7.96 7.67 -0.34
C LEU A 75 9.09 7.16 0.57
N ILE A 76 8.79 6.26 1.51
CA ILE A 76 9.80 5.65 2.40
C ILE A 76 10.88 4.95 1.58
N LEU A 77 10.47 4.06 0.68
CA LEU A 77 11.40 3.28 -0.12
C LEU A 77 12.26 4.17 -1.01
N ILE A 78 11.71 5.21 -1.64
CA ILE A 78 12.45 6.18 -2.48
C ILE A 78 13.37 7.07 -1.62
N THR A 79 13.01 7.44 -0.40
CA THR A 79 13.87 8.28 0.46
C THR A 79 15.07 7.51 1.05
N GLU A 80 14.95 6.20 1.24
CA GLU A 80 16.02 5.34 1.78
C GLU A 80 16.95 4.77 0.67
N PHE A 81 16.94 5.35 -0.53
CA PHE A 81 17.55 4.84 -1.77
C PHE A 81 19.08 4.75 -1.85
N GLU A 82 19.85 5.04 -0.80
CA GLU A 82 21.32 4.90 -0.88
C GLU A 82 21.76 3.44 -1.06
N ALA A 83 21.03 2.47 -0.50
CA ALA A 83 21.36 1.04 -0.67
C ALA A 83 20.90 0.48 -2.04
N VAL A 84 19.78 0.99 -2.57
CA VAL A 84 19.21 0.54 -3.86
C VAL A 84 19.98 1.15 -5.04
N THR A 85 20.49 2.38 -4.91
CA THR A 85 21.37 2.99 -5.92
C THR A 85 22.63 2.16 -6.18
N SER A 86 23.19 1.47 -5.18
CA SER A 86 24.32 0.54 -5.37
C SER A 86 23.94 -0.66 -6.26
N LEU A 87 22.78 -1.27 -6.00
CA LEU A 87 22.30 -2.43 -6.75
C LEU A 87 21.85 -2.05 -8.17
N ILE A 88 21.24 -0.87 -8.31
CA ILE A 88 20.89 -0.27 -9.61
C ILE A 88 22.16 0.06 -10.37
N ASN A 89 23.15 0.72 -9.77
CA ASN A 89 24.43 1.03 -10.44
C ASN A 89 25.12 -0.25 -10.94
N LEU A 90 25.02 -1.35 -10.20
CA LEU A 90 25.53 -2.67 -10.62
C LEU A 90 24.79 -3.20 -11.87
N ILE A 91 23.48 -2.97 -11.99
CA ILE A 91 22.68 -3.34 -13.17
C ILE A 91 22.96 -2.38 -14.33
N THR A 92 23.00 -1.07 -14.09
CA THR A 92 23.26 -0.02 -15.08
C THR A 92 24.64 -0.14 -15.72
N LEU A 93 25.66 -0.57 -14.96
CA LEU A 93 27.00 -0.86 -15.47
C LEU A 93 27.02 -1.94 -16.56
N ASN A 94 26.01 -2.81 -16.59
CA ASN A 94 25.85 -3.87 -17.59
C ASN A 94 24.97 -3.47 -18.78
N VAL A 95 24.34 -2.28 -18.77
CA VAL A 95 23.31 -1.89 -19.76
C VAL A 95 23.60 -0.53 -20.46
N ASP A 96 24.77 0.07 -20.24
CA ASP A 96 25.22 1.29 -20.95
C ASP A 96 24.25 2.50 -20.84
N LEU A 97 23.52 2.57 -19.72
CA LEU A 97 22.56 3.64 -19.43
C LEU A 97 23.27 4.83 -18.76
N ILE A 98 22.86 6.05 -19.13
CA ILE A 98 23.43 7.32 -18.64
C ILE A 98 23.24 7.42 -17.12
N PRO A 99 24.29 7.74 -16.34
CA PRO A 99 24.18 7.92 -14.88
C PRO A 99 23.20 9.05 -14.53
N GLY A 100 22.05 8.70 -13.93
CA GLY A 100 21.00 9.65 -13.52
C GLY A 100 19.59 9.21 -13.93
N ASP A 101 19.42 8.67 -15.15
CA ASP A 101 18.12 8.16 -15.63
C ASP A 101 17.67 6.89 -14.88
N SER A 102 18.62 6.08 -14.44
CA SER A 102 18.37 4.81 -13.76
C SER A 102 17.64 4.98 -12.42
N VAL A 103 17.86 6.09 -11.70
CA VAL A 103 17.24 6.35 -10.39
C VAL A 103 15.77 6.75 -10.56
N ALA A 104 15.47 7.62 -11.51
CA ALA A 104 14.09 8.04 -11.81
C ALA A 104 13.25 6.85 -12.32
N ILE A 105 13.83 6.01 -13.18
CA ILE A 105 13.19 4.79 -13.68
C ILE A 105 12.91 3.81 -12.52
N ALA A 106 13.88 3.58 -11.63
CA ALA A 106 13.69 2.68 -10.51
C ALA A 106 12.64 3.20 -9.50
N ALA A 107 12.65 4.49 -9.20
CA ALA A 107 11.63 5.14 -8.37
C ALA A 107 10.23 4.99 -9.00
N TYR A 108 10.12 5.17 -10.32
CA TYR A 108 8.87 4.95 -11.04
C TYR A 108 8.41 3.49 -10.97
N ILE A 109 9.30 2.52 -11.15
CA ILE A 109 8.98 1.09 -11.03
C ILE A 109 8.49 0.76 -9.62
N ILE A 110 9.17 1.26 -8.59
CA ILE A 110 8.78 1.03 -7.19
C ILE A 110 7.40 1.62 -6.91
N LEU A 111 7.14 2.85 -7.37
CA LEU A 111 5.81 3.48 -7.27
C LEU A 111 4.74 2.61 -7.93
N GLN A 112 4.97 2.12 -9.15
CA GLN A 112 3.97 1.31 -9.86
C GLN A 112 3.71 -0.01 -9.10
N LEU A 113 4.76 -0.72 -8.69
CA LEU A 113 4.62 -2.00 -8.00
C LEU A 113 3.96 -1.85 -6.63
N SER A 114 4.41 -0.88 -5.82
CA SER A 114 3.83 -0.63 -4.50
C SER A 114 2.35 -0.26 -4.60
N MET A 115 1.97 0.54 -5.59
CA MET A 115 0.59 0.97 -5.83
C MET A 115 -0.28 -0.19 -6.30
N ILE A 116 0.15 -0.94 -7.30
CA ILE A 116 -0.61 -2.09 -7.82
C ILE A 116 -0.85 -3.11 -6.71
N ILE A 117 0.19 -3.46 -5.95
CA ILE A 117 0.10 -4.43 -4.86
C ILE A 117 -0.82 -3.88 -3.77
N SER A 118 -0.61 -2.63 -3.33
CA SER A 118 -1.36 -2.07 -2.20
C SER A 118 -2.84 -1.85 -2.53
N ILE A 119 -3.16 -1.41 -3.74
CA ILE A 119 -4.54 -1.22 -4.20
C ILE A 119 -5.25 -2.57 -4.28
N THR A 120 -4.63 -3.55 -4.94
CA THR A 120 -5.27 -4.86 -5.17
C THR A 120 -5.51 -5.58 -3.86
N LEU A 121 -4.50 -5.67 -3.01
CA LEU A 121 -4.59 -6.33 -1.72
C LEU A 121 -5.41 -5.53 -0.71
N GLY A 122 -5.38 -4.20 -0.78
CA GLY A 122 -6.25 -3.32 0.00
C GLY A 122 -7.73 -3.55 -0.32
N ALA A 123 -8.08 -3.68 -1.61
CA ALA A 123 -9.44 -4.01 -2.04
C ALA A 123 -9.91 -5.36 -1.47
N ILE A 124 -9.06 -6.39 -1.60
CA ILE A 124 -9.35 -7.74 -1.07
C ILE A 124 -9.52 -7.68 0.45
N GLY A 125 -8.60 -6.99 1.14
CA GLY A 125 -8.72 -6.70 2.58
C GLY A 125 -10.06 -6.08 2.93
N GLY A 126 -10.47 -5.05 2.19
CA GLY A 126 -11.72 -4.35 2.43
C GLY A 126 -12.96 -5.22 2.26
N VAL A 127 -12.99 -6.06 1.24
CA VAL A 127 -14.05 -7.06 1.04
C VAL A 127 -14.13 -8.01 2.24
N MET A 128 -13.00 -8.53 2.73
CA MET A 128 -12.98 -9.39 3.91
C MET A 128 -13.45 -8.66 5.17
N GLY A 129 -13.10 -7.37 5.30
CA GLY A 129 -13.53 -6.53 6.42
C GLY A 129 -15.05 -6.38 6.52
N ILE A 130 -15.74 -6.27 5.37
CA ILE A 130 -17.21 -6.24 5.35
C ILE A 130 -17.81 -7.60 5.68
N HIS A 131 -17.29 -8.69 5.10
CA HIS A 131 -17.81 -10.03 5.42
C HIS A 131 -17.69 -10.33 6.91
N ALA A 132 -16.53 -10.05 7.52
CA ALA A 132 -16.31 -10.25 8.95
C ALA A 132 -17.16 -9.33 9.86
N LYS A 133 -17.69 -8.22 9.32
CA LYS A 133 -18.57 -7.31 10.05
C LYS A 133 -20.04 -7.75 10.03
N ASN A 134 -20.41 -8.49 8.98
CA ASN A 134 -21.79 -8.93 8.74
C ASN A 134 -22.05 -10.36 9.25
N GLU A 135 -21.01 -11.09 9.65
CA GLU A 135 -21.08 -12.34 10.43
C GLU A 135 -21.23 -12.05 11.93
#